data_AF-C0XPJ6-F1
#
_entry.id   AF-C0XPJ6-F1
#
_cell.length_a   1.000
_cell.length_b   1.000
_cell.length_c   1.000
_cell.angle_alpha   90.00
_cell.angle_beta   90.00
_cell.angle_gamma   90.00
#
_symmetry.space_group_name_H-M   'P 1'
#
loop_
_entity.id
_entity.type
_entity.pdbx_description
1 polymer ?
#
loop_
_entity_poly.entity_id
_entity_poly.type
_entity_poly.pdbx_seq_one_letter_code
_entity_poly.pdbx_strand_id
1 'polypeptide(L)'
;MTNNNYQDVTPDDFNGFEDVPTYDEGGATSRIRPTDTGDVYQRSGKAAPTEVFPTSLSQPTQSIDPDPAPLVAPVAEPAYIEPVYAEEPVTTAVDARRGTIDLGLLILRFVLGGYLVFHAIQTFFQLGAAEGIAGLEAQFGAYTYGNVLAVVVPTLELAAGVFIVLGLLSPVAAMVAIAVTGFMAAHTAASAGTGFNPIGWGAEVWLTMILLGIALAHQFTGPGFYAVDSGRGWARRPLASSWIFAVLGIAAAALMWWFGTGINPIA
;
A
#
# COMPACT_ATOMS: atom_id res chain seq x y z
N MET A 1 -48.08 -28.03 -24.40
CA MET A 1 -48.83 -27.50 -23.25
C MET A 1 -48.30 -28.23 -22.04
N THR A 2 -47.49 -27.57 -21.22
CA THR A 2 -46.89 -28.19 -20.03
C THR A 2 -46.88 -27.15 -18.91
N ASN A 3 -47.39 -27.58 -17.76
CA ASN A 3 -47.98 -26.79 -16.71
C ASN A 3 -46.92 -26.10 -15.83
N ASN A 4 -47.02 -24.77 -15.69
CA ASN A 4 -46.39 -24.05 -14.58
C ASN A 4 -47.35 -24.09 -13.39
N ASN A 5 -47.06 -24.95 -12.42
CA ASN A 5 -47.77 -25.04 -11.15
C ASN A 5 -47.38 -23.83 -10.28
N TYR A 6 -48.18 -22.77 -10.30
CA TYR A 6 -48.17 -21.77 -9.23
C TYR A 6 -49.06 -22.34 -8.11
N GLN A 7 -48.46 -22.80 -7.02
CA GLN A 7 -49.23 -23.02 -5.80
C GLN A 7 -49.55 -21.66 -5.19
N ASP A 8 -50.83 -21.40 -4.96
CA ASP A 8 -51.26 -20.28 -4.12
C ASP A 8 -50.79 -20.53 -2.69
N VAL A 9 -50.14 -19.53 -2.11
CA VAL A 9 -49.74 -19.50 -0.70
C VAL A 9 -50.98 -19.54 0.18
N THR A 10 -51.01 -20.53 1.08
CA THR A 10 -52.10 -20.73 2.04
C THR A 10 -51.73 -20.15 3.40
N PRO A 11 -52.72 -19.81 4.25
CA PRO A 11 -52.44 -19.34 5.62
C PRO A 11 -51.57 -20.31 6.44
N ASP A 12 -51.57 -21.60 6.09
CA ASP A 12 -50.80 -22.64 6.77
C ASP A 12 -49.29 -22.57 6.49
N ASP A 13 -48.88 -21.91 5.39
CA ASP A 13 -47.46 -21.69 5.05
C ASP A 13 -46.76 -20.70 5.99
N PHE A 14 -47.52 -20.01 6.84
CA PHE A 14 -47.05 -19.03 7.82
C PHE A 14 -46.96 -19.59 9.25
N ASN A 15 -47.22 -20.88 9.46
CA ASN A 15 -47.26 -21.48 10.80
C ASN A 15 -45.91 -22.08 11.26
N GLY A 16 -44.82 -21.86 10.53
CA GLY A 16 -43.49 -22.46 10.79
C GLY A 16 -42.41 -21.51 11.32
N PHE A 17 -42.77 -20.34 11.85
CA PHE A 17 -41.79 -19.33 12.30
C PHE A 17 -41.32 -19.51 13.75
N GLU A 18 -41.47 -20.69 14.33
CA GLU A 18 -41.07 -20.99 15.71
C GLU A 18 -39.57 -20.84 15.96
N ASP A 19 -38.76 -20.93 14.90
CA ASP A 19 -37.30 -20.72 14.92
C ASP A 19 -36.86 -19.32 14.46
N VAL A 20 -37.80 -18.39 14.20
CA VAL A 20 -37.47 -17.01 13.85
C VAL A 20 -37.38 -16.17 15.13
N PRO A 21 -36.20 -15.60 15.46
CA PRO A 21 -36.06 -14.77 16.66
C PRO A 21 -37.02 -13.59 16.61
N THR A 22 -38.01 -13.57 17.51
CA THR A 22 -38.85 -12.40 17.74
C THR A 22 -38.10 -11.43 18.64
N TYR A 23 -38.09 -10.16 18.26
CA TYR A 23 -37.55 -9.09 19.11
C TYR A 23 -38.59 -8.78 20.17
N ASP A 24 -38.45 -9.37 21.35
CA ASP A 24 -39.25 -9.01 22.51
C ASP A 24 -38.65 -7.73 23.14
N GLU A 25 -39.37 -6.61 23.04
CA GLU A 25 -39.05 -5.40 23.78
C GLU A 25 -39.46 -5.57 25.24
N GLY A 26 -38.62 -6.23 26.04
CA GLY A 26 -38.72 -6.12 27.50
C GLY A 26 -38.34 -7.37 28.27
N GLY A 27 -37.09 -7.42 28.75
CA GLY A 27 -36.70 -8.33 29.83
C GLY A 27 -35.24 -8.74 29.77
N ALA A 28 -34.37 -8.00 30.45
CA ALA A 28 -33.01 -8.42 30.77
C ALA A 28 -33.04 -9.83 31.41
N THR A 29 -32.25 -10.82 30.98
CA THR A 29 -30.82 -10.91 31.29
C THR A 29 -30.06 -11.83 30.31
N SER A 30 -29.23 -11.26 29.43
CA SER A 30 -27.97 -11.90 29.04
C SER A 30 -26.98 -10.82 28.61
N ARG A 31 -25.73 -10.96 29.04
CA ARG A 31 -24.69 -9.93 28.97
C ARG A 31 -24.14 -9.83 27.54
N ILE A 32 -24.79 -9.06 26.68
CA ILE A 32 -24.27 -8.66 25.36
C ILE A 32 -23.96 -7.17 25.38
N ARG A 33 -22.75 -6.84 24.98
CA ARG A 33 -22.21 -5.48 24.82
C ARG A 33 -23.12 -4.67 23.88
N PRO A 34 -23.51 -3.42 24.21
CA PRO A 34 -24.39 -2.65 23.34
C PRO A 34 -23.70 -2.38 22.00
N THR A 35 -24.27 -2.91 20.92
CA THR A 35 -23.96 -2.51 19.54
C THR A 35 -24.60 -1.15 19.31
N ASP A 36 -23.74 -0.14 19.24
CA ASP A 36 -24.04 1.20 18.78
C ASP A 36 -24.74 1.11 17.41
N THR A 37 -26.00 1.52 17.35
CA THR A 37 -26.85 1.44 16.15
C THR A 37 -26.71 2.68 15.26
N GLY A 38 -25.64 3.47 15.44
CA GLY A 38 -25.43 4.73 14.71
C GLY A 38 -24.82 4.64 13.31
N ASP A 39 -24.25 3.50 12.89
CA ASP A 39 -23.26 3.51 11.78
C ASP A 39 -23.68 2.81 10.48
N VAL A 40 -24.97 2.61 10.23
CA VAL A 40 -25.43 2.06 8.94
C VAL A 40 -25.54 3.13 7.84
N TYR A 41 -25.72 4.41 8.21
CA TYR A 41 -25.92 5.50 7.24
C TYR A 41 -24.64 6.24 6.79
N GLN A 42 -23.48 5.97 7.38
CA GLN A 42 -22.22 6.62 6.98
C GLN A 42 -21.48 5.91 5.82
N ARG A 43 -22.07 4.85 5.25
CA ARG A 43 -21.49 4.09 4.14
C ARG A 43 -22.03 4.56 2.78
N SER A 44 -21.85 5.83 2.43
CA SER A 44 -21.92 6.28 1.03
C SER A 44 -21.22 7.62 0.83
N GLY A 45 -20.54 7.77 -0.31
CA GLY A 45 -19.60 8.85 -0.58
C GLY A 45 -20.21 10.26 -0.62
N LYS A 46 -19.37 11.25 -0.28
CA LYS A 46 -19.52 12.70 -0.52
C LYS A 46 -20.98 13.20 -0.71
N ALA A 47 -21.67 13.44 0.40
CA ALA A 47 -22.79 14.37 0.44
C ALA A 47 -22.44 15.54 1.38
N ALA A 48 -22.68 16.77 0.94
CA ALA A 48 -22.45 17.99 1.73
C ALA A 48 -23.44 18.05 2.91
N PRO A 49 -23.07 18.64 4.07
CA PRO A 49 -24.00 18.75 5.19
C PRO A 49 -25.11 19.75 4.86
N THR A 50 -26.35 19.29 4.80
CA THR A 50 -27.56 20.13 4.79
C THR A 50 -28.42 19.78 5.99
N GLU A 51 -28.00 20.16 7.19
CA GLU A 51 -28.90 20.28 8.35
C GLU A 51 -28.52 21.54 9.13
N VAL A 52 -29.42 22.53 9.10
CA VAL A 52 -29.39 23.73 9.94
C VAL A 52 -30.36 23.46 11.08
N PHE A 53 -29.87 23.26 12.30
CA PHE A 53 -30.74 23.14 13.47
C PHE A 53 -31.16 24.55 13.94
N PRO A 54 -32.47 24.86 14.04
CA PRO A 54 -32.90 26.09 14.67
C PRO A 54 -32.66 26.02 16.18
N THR A 55 -31.89 26.96 16.71
CA THR A 55 -31.72 27.17 18.15
C THR A 55 -33.07 27.53 18.79
N SER A 56 -33.64 26.63 19.57
CA SER A 56 -34.70 26.96 20.52
C SER A 56 -34.09 27.39 21.85
N LEU A 57 -33.98 28.70 22.08
CA LEU A 57 -33.84 29.24 23.43
C LEU A 57 -35.22 29.67 23.93
N SER A 58 -35.65 29.04 25.02
CA SER A 58 -36.91 29.28 25.71
C SER A 58 -36.87 30.57 26.53
N GLN A 59 -37.81 31.48 26.21
CA GLN A 59 -38.55 32.44 27.08
C GLN A 59 -37.81 33.64 27.71
N PRO A 60 -38.52 34.75 28.08
CA PRO A 60 -39.98 34.93 28.25
C PRO A 60 -40.62 36.18 27.56
N THR A 61 -41.95 36.21 27.54
CA THR A 61 -42.83 37.29 27.07
C THR A 61 -42.54 38.63 27.76
N GLN A 62 -42.22 39.68 26.98
CA GLN A 62 -42.17 41.07 27.45
C GLN A 62 -43.57 41.71 27.37
N SER A 63 -44.09 42.15 28.50
CA SER A 63 -45.14 43.17 28.57
C SER A 63 -44.52 44.55 28.30
N ILE A 64 -45.03 45.28 27.31
CA ILE A 64 -44.61 46.65 26.99
C ILE A 64 -45.39 47.61 27.89
N ASP A 65 -44.68 48.36 28.74
CA ASP A 65 -45.18 49.58 29.39
C ASP A 65 -44.30 50.78 28.94
N PRO A 66 -44.88 51.98 28.75
CA PRO A 66 -44.20 53.10 28.10
C PRO A 66 -43.22 53.87 29.01
N ASP A 67 -42.16 54.34 28.36
CA ASP A 67 -40.94 55.00 28.83
C ASP A 67 -41.12 56.30 29.64
N PRO A 68 -40.23 56.56 30.62
CA PRO A 68 -39.71 57.91 30.79
C PRO A 68 -38.17 57.98 30.91
N ALA A 69 -37.54 58.51 29.86
CA ALA A 69 -36.42 59.46 29.79
C ALA A 69 -35.02 59.07 30.34
N PRO A 70 -33.93 59.50 29.67
CA PRO A 70 -32.67 58.77 29.62
C PRO A 70 -31.72 59.11 30.78
N LEU A 71 -31.28 58.07 31.51
CA LEU A 71 -30.10 58.17 32.38
C LEU A 71 -28.88 57.66 31.61
N VAL A 72 -27.90 58.55 31.44
CA VAL A 72 -26.61 58.29 30.76
C VAL A 72 -25.87 57.18 31.51
N ALA A 73 -25.69 56.02 30.89
CA ALA A 73 -24.86 54.93 31.40
C ALA A 73 -23.37 55.20 31.12
N PRO A 74 -22.44 54.83 32.03
CA PRO A 74 -21.01 54.99 31.80
C PRO A 74 -20.54 54.03 30.70
N VAL A 75 -19.68 54.53 29.81
CA VAL A 75 -19.08 53.78 28.70
C VAL A 75 -18.31 52.57 29.25
N ALA A 76 -18.75 51.36 28.92
CA ALA A 76 -18.01 50.13 29.23
C ALA A 76 -16.78 50.01 28.31
N GLU A 77 -15.60 49.81 28.90
CA GLU A 77 -14.38 49.48 28.17
C GLU A 77 -14.58 48.16 27.38
N PRO A 78 -14.06 48.05 26.14
CA PRO A 78 -14.16 46.81 25.40
C PRO A 78 -13.33 45.73 26.09
N ALA A 79 -14.01 44.71 26.61
CA ALA A 79 -13.38 43.52 27.14
C ALA A 79 -12.55 42.84 26.03
N TYR A 80 -11.25 42.71 26.26
CA TYR A 80 -10.35 41.94 25.40
C TYR A 80 -10.71 40.46 25.55
N ILE A 81 -11.33 39.87 24.52
CA ILE A 81 -11.62 38.44 24.47
C ILE A 81 -10.34 37.74 24.01
N GLU A 82 -9.67 37.01 24.90
CA GLU A 82 -8.58 36.11 24.49
C GLU A 82 -9.14 35.04 23.54
N PRO A 83 -8.53 34.82 22.36
CA PRO A 83 -8.96 33.73 21.49
C PRO A 83 -8.66 32.40 22.19
N VAL A 84 -9.71 31.73 22.64
CA VAL A 84 -9.63 30.33 23.07
C VAL A 84 -9.17 29.51 21.87
N TYR A 85 -7.93 29.05 21.91
CA TYR A 85 -7.43 28.06 20.95
C TYR A 85 -8.27 26.79 21.13
N ALA A 86 -9.18 26.54 20.20
CA ALA A 86 -9.80 25.23 20.08
C ALA A 86 -8.70 24.24 19.71
N GLU A 87 -8.33 23.35 20.63
CA GLU A 87 -7.48 22.22 20.30
C GLU A 87 -8.25 21.36 19.29
N GLU A 88 -7.81 21.36 18.03
CA GLU A 88 -8.37 20.47 17.02
C GLU A 88 -8.25 19.03 17.54
N PRO A 89 -9.35 18.25 17.59
CA PRO A 89 -9.27 16.88 18.03
C PRO A 89 -8.35 16.13 17.06
N VAL A 90 -7.19 15.71 17.56
CA VAL A 90 -6.28 14.81 16.84
C VAL A 90 -7.07 13.53 16.59
N THR A 91 -7.68 13.41 15.41
CA THR A 91 -8.32 12.17 14.98
C THR A 91 -7.20 11.15 14.80
N THR A 92 -6.93 10.36 15.84
CA THR A 92 -6.11 9.17 15.70
C THR A 92 -6.85 8.24 14.77
N ALA A 93 -6.51 8.28 13.47
CA ALA A 93 -7.09 7.41 12.46
C ALA A 93 -7.02 5.97 12.99
N VAL A 94 -8.19 5.36 13.19
CA VAL A 94 -8.28 3.98 13.64
C VAL A 94 -7.57 3.14 12.58
N ASP A 95 -6.45 2.55 12.99
CA ASP A 95 -5.54 1.85 12.12
C ASP A 95 -6.22 0.58 11.61
N ALA A 96 -6.74 0.60 10.38
CA ALA A 96 -7.33 -0.56 9.72
C ALA A 96 -6.24 -1.57 9.30
N ARG A 97 -5.34 -1.93 10.21
CA ARG A 97 -4.26 -2.89 9.93
C ARG A 97 -4.84 -4.30 9.90
N ARG A 98 -4.73 -4.97 8.75
CA ARG A 98 -4.72 -6.44 8.73
C ARG A 98 -3.51 -6.90 9.53
N GLY A 99 -3.73 -7.60 10.64
CA GLY A 99 -2.66 -7.99 11.58
C GLY A 99 -1.53 -8.85 10.98
N THR A 100 -1.72 -9.39 9.77
CA THR A 100 -0.75 -10.24 9.07
C THR A 100 0.06 -9.52 7.99
N ILE A 101 -0.18 -8.23 7.73
CA ILE A 101 0.50 -7.50 6.65
C ILE A 101 2.03 -7.48 6.84
N ASP A 102 2.49 -7.29 8.08
CA ASP A 102 3.91 -7.24 8.41
C ASP A 102 4.62 -8.58 8.21
N LEU A 103 3.92 -9.69 8.46
CA LEU A 103 4.40 -11.03 8.15
C LEU A 103 4.51 -11.23 6.64
N GLY A 104 3.51 -10.78 5.87
CA GLY A 104 3.54 -10.80 4.41
C GLY A 104 4.75 -10.04 3.84
N LEU A 105 5.07 -8.87 4.40
CA LEU A 105 6.24 -8.08 4.00
C LEU A 105 7.56 -8.75 4.40
N LEU A 106 7.61 -9.43 5.54
CA LEU A 106 8.77 -10.23 5.93
C LEU A 106 9.01 -11.38 4.94
N ILE A 107 7.96 -12.10 4.56
CA ILE A 107 8.05 -13.18 3.55
C ILE A 107 8.49 -12.60 2.21
N LEU A 108 7.91 -11.48 1.78
CA LEU A 108 8.30 -10.79 0.54
C LEU A 108 9.80 -10.48 0.52
N ARG A 109 10.36 -10.01 1.64
CA ARG A 109 11.79 -9.74 1.79
C ARG A 109 12.64 -10.99 1.69
N PHE A 110 12.25 -12.09 2.34
CA PHE A 110 13.00 -13.34 2.24
C PHE A 110 12.91 -13.96 0.86
N VAL A 111 11.77 -13.86 0.18
CA VAL A 111 11.62 -14.38 -1.19
C VAL A 111 12.47 -13.56 -2.15
N LEU A 112 12.29 -12.23 -2.19
CA LEU A 112 13.04 -11.36 -3.08
C LEU A 112 14.53 -11.34 -2.70
N GLY A 113 14.83 -10.87 -1.50
CA GLY A 113 16.20 -10.66 -1.05
C GLY A 113 16.95 -11.98 -0.89
N GLY A 114 16.29 -13.03 -0.40
CA GLY A 114 16.90 -14.36 -0.30
C GLY A 114 17.22 -14.97 -1.67
N TYR A 115 16.34 -14.79 -2.67
CA TYR A 115 16.65 -15.18 -4.04
C TYR A 115 17.90 -14.45 -4.56
N LEU A 116 17.94 -13.11 -4.46
CA LEU A 116 19.06 -12.31 -4.95
C LEU A 116 20.38 -12.69 -4.25
N VAL A 117 20.36 -12.87 -2.93
CA VAL A 117 21.55 -13.31 -2.17
C VAL A 117 21.99 -14.69 -2.62
N PHE A 118 21.06 -15.64 -2.71
CA PHE A 118 21.39 -17.01 -3.09
C PHE A 118 21.95 -17.08 -4.51
N HIS A 119 21.28 -16.43 -5.46
CA HIS A 119 21.69 -16.38 -6.86
C HIS A 119 23.09 -15.75 -7.00
N ALA A 120 23.33 -14.60 -6.36
CA ALA A 120 24.64 -13.98 -6.40
C ALA A 120 25.75 -14.84 -5.75
N ILE A 121 25.46 -15.50 -4.63
CA ILE A 121 26.40 -16.44 -3.99
C ILE A 121 26.69 -17.62 -4.93
N GLN A 122 25.69 -18.16 -5.61
CA GLN A 122 25.90 -19.21 -6.62
C GLN A 122 26.84 -18.73 -7.72
N THR A 123 26.69 -17.50 -8.20
CA THR A 123 27.57 -16.91 -9.21
C THR A 123 28.99 -16.67 -8.69
N PHE A 124 29.17 -16.13 -7.48
CA PHE A 124 30.50 -15.86 -6.95
C PHE A 124 31.29 -17.13 -6.61
N PHE A 125 30.61 -18.14 -6.08
CA PHE A 125 31.24 -19.36 -5.56
C PHE A 125 31.06 -20.59 -6.46
N GLN A 126 30.48 -20.43 -7.66
CA GLN A 126 30.26 -21.52 -8.63
C GLN A 126 29.52 -22.71 -7.99
N LEU A 127 28.47 -22.43 -7.22
CA LEU A 127 27.74 -23.47 -6.50
C LEU A 127 26.69 -24.15 -7.39
N GLY A 128 26.64 -25.47 -7.36
CA GLY A 128 25.66 -26.26 -8.11
C GLY A 128 25.92 -26.20 -9.61
N ALA A 129 24.94 -25.72 -10.37
CA ALA A 129 25.03 -25.60 -11.83
C ALA A 129 25.55 -24.22 -12.30
N ALA A 130 25.94 -23.34 -11.39
CA ALA A 130 26.42 -22.01 -11.75
C ALA A 130 27.84 -22.07 -12.32
N GLU A 131 28.01 -21.59 -13.54
CA GLU A 131 29.32 -21.44 -14.22
C GLU A 131 30.15 -20.25 -13.69
N GLY A 132 29.58 -19.51 -12.75
CA GLY A 132 30.16 -18.35 -12.07
C GLY A 132 30.37 -17.13 -12.95
N ILE A 133 31.30 -16.25 -12.53
CA ILE A 133 31.57 -14.98 -13.24
C ILE A 133 32.01 -15.23 -14.69
N ALA A 134 32.84 -16.24 -14.94
CA ALA A 134 33.31 -16.56 -16.29
C ALA A 134 32.17 -17.00 -17.22
N GLY A 135 31.23 -17.81 -16.71
CA GLY A 135 30.02 -18.18 -17.47
C GLY A 135 29.09 -16.99 -17.71
N LEU A 136 28.95 -16.10 -16.73
CA LEU A 136 28.17 -14.88 -16.89
C LEU A 136 28.80 -13.91 -17.90
N GLU A 137 30.14 -13.81 -17.92
CA GLU A 137 30.88 -13.07 -18.95
C GLU A 137 30.64 -13.65 -20.34
N ALA A 138 30.62 -14.98 -20.49
CA ALA A 138 30.26 -15.63 -21.75
C ALA A 138 28.82 -15.33 -22.17
N GLN A 139 27.86 -15.35 -21.23
CA GLN A 139 26.45 -14.98 -21.48
C GLN A 139 26.31 -13.52 -21.94
N PHE A 140 27.15 -12.63 -21.42
CA PHE A 140 27.22 -11.23 -21.83
C PHE A 140 28.20 -10.97 -22.99
N GLY A 141 28.72 -12.01 -23.65
CA GLY A 141 29.76 -11.88 -24.68
C GLY A 141 29.34 -11.06 -25.91
N ALA A 142 28.04 -10.87 -26.14
CA ALA A 142 27.52 -9.99 -27.19
C ALA A 142 27.49 -8.50 -26.80
N TYR A 143 27.76 -8.16 -25.54
CA TYR A 143 27.67 -6.81 -25.00
C TYR A 143 29.02 -6.12 -24.99
N THR A 144 29.02 -4.82 -25.28
CA THR A 144 30.24 -3.99 -25.34
C THR A 144 31.07 -4.06 -24.05
N TYR A 145 30.40 -4.10 -22.89
CA TYR A 145 31.05 -4.19 -21.58
C TYR A 145 30.60 -5.43 -20.80
N GLY A 146 30.43 -6.57 -21.48
CA GLY A 146 29.96 -7.81 -20.87
C GLY A 146 30.79 -8.29 -19.69
N ASN A 147 32.12 -8.16 -19.75
CA ASN A 147 33.03 -8.49 -18.66
C ASN A 147 32.81 -7.64 -17.40
N VAL A 148 32.51 -6.34 -17.56
CA VAL A 148 32.21 -5.44 -16.43
C VAL A 148 30.85 -5.78 -15.85
N LEU A 149 29.85 -5.99 -16.71
CA LEU A 149 28.50 -6.37 -16.29
C LEU A 149 28.49 -7.70 -15.52
N ALA A 150 29.31 -8.68 -15.93
CA ALA A 150 29.42 -9.98 -15.27
C ALA A 150 29.91 -9.89 -13.82
N VAL A 151 30.59 -8.81 -13.44
CA VAL A 151 31.00 -8.55 -12.05
C VAL A 151 30.00 -7.63 -11.35
N VAL A 152 29.57 -6.56 -12.01
CA VAL A 152 28.71 -5.52 -11.42
C VAL A 152 27.32 -6.07 -11.08
N VAL A 153 26.72 -6.84 -11.98
CA VAL A 153 25.37 -7.40 -11.81
C VAL A 153 25.27 -8.27 -10.54
N PRO A 154 26.07 -9.35 -10.36
CA PRO A 154 25.99 -10.16 -9.15
C PRO A 154 26.44 -9.41 -7.88
N THR A 155 27.32 -8.40 -8.00
CA THR A 155 27.70 -7.57 -6.84
C THR A 155 26.54 -6.71 -6.36
N LEU A 156 25.85 -6.04 -7.28
CA LEU A 156 24.65 -5.24 -6.97
C LEU A 156 23.51 -6.13 -6.49
N GLU A 157 23.36 -7.33 -7.07
CA GLU A 157 22.38 -8.32 -6.65
C GLU A 157 22.60 -8.75 -5.20
N LEU A 158 23.83 -9.12 -4.84
CA LEU A 158 24.19 -9.49 -3.48
C LEU A 158 23.94 -8.34 -2.50
N ALA A 159 24.40 -7.13 -2.84
CA ALA A 159 24.20 -5.95 -2.02
C ALA A 159 22.70 -5.68 -1.81
N ALA A 160 21.92 -5.57 -2.89
CA ALA A 160 20.49 -5.33 -2.80
C ALA A 160 19.79 -6.42 -1.97
N GLY A 161 20.11 -7.70 -2.21
CA GLY A 161 19.53 -8.83 -1.50
C GLY A 161 19.77 -8.78 0.01
N VAL A 162 21.02 -8.55 0.43
CA VAL A 162 21.37 -8.46 1.87
C VAL A 162 20.63 -7.30 2.54
N PHE A 163 20.64 -6.11 1.92
CA PHE A 163 19.95 -4.94 2.48
C PHE A 163 18.42 -5.13 2.52
N ILE A 164 17.84 -5.80 1.52
CA ILE A 164 16.41 -6.14 1.49
C ILE A 164 16.06 -7.13 2.61
N VAL A 165 16.79 -8.23 2.77
CA VAL A 165 16.51 -9.22 3.83
C VAL A 165 16.54 -8.56 5.21
N LEU A 166 17.58 -7.76 5.48
CA LEU A 166 17.70 -7.03 6.74
C LEU A 166 16.68 -5.90 6.88
N GLY A 167 16.08 -5.45 5.78
CA GLY A 167 15.20 -4.28 5.75
C GLY A 167 15.95 -2.99 6.09
N LEU A 168 17.16 -2.82 5.55
CA LEU A 168 18.02 -1.64 5.70
C LEU A 168 17.96 -0.78 4.44
N LEU A 169 17.93 0.55 4.60
CA LEU A 169 17.92 1.51 3.48
C LEU A 169 16.92 1.11 2.39
N SER A 170 15.75 0.62 2.79
CA SER A 170 14.82 -0.10 1.90
C SER A 170 14.50 0.59 0.57
N PRO A 171 14.28 1.92 0.48
CA PRO A 171 14.06 2.54 -0.81
C PRO A 171 15.30 2.52 -1.72
N VAL A 172 16.51 2.60 -1.16
CA VAL A 172 17.76 2.47 -1.93
C VAL A 172 17.98 1.01 -2.34
N ALA A 173 17.79 0.06 -1.42
CA ALA A 173 17.98 -1.36 -1.69
C ALA A 173 17.00 -1.85 -2.77
N ALA A 174 15.74 -1.41 -2.71
CA ALA A 174 14.73 -1.75 -3.71
C ALA A 174 15.01 -1.06 -5.06
N MET A 175 15.49 0.18 -5.09
CA MET A 175 15.98 0.82 -6.32
C MET A 175 17.07 -0.02 -7.00
N VAL A 176 18.07 -0.49 -6.25
CA VAL A 176 19.14 -1.34 -6.81
C VAL A 176 18.59 -2.68 -7.28
N ALA A 177 17.67 -3.30 -6.52
CA ALA A 177 17.00 -4.53 -6.96
C ALA A 177 16.21 -4.33 -8.26
N ILE A 178 15.48 -3.22 -8.40
CA ILE A 178 14.78 -2.85 -9.65
C ILE A 178 15.78 -2.70 -10.80
N ALA A 179 16.92 -2.04 -10.56
CA ALA A 179 17.95 -1.86 -11.58
C ALA A 179 18.49 -3.20 -12.10
N VAL A 180 18.87 -4.10 -11.18
CA VAL A 180 19.43 -5.41 -11.50
C VAL A 180 18.39 -6.34 -12.14
N THR A 181 17.22 -6.49 -11.51
CA THR A 181 16.15 -7.36 -12.05
C THR A 181 15.60 -6.84 -13.37
N GLY A 182 15.53 -5.52 -13.55
CA GLY A 182 15.14 -4.90 -14.81
C GLY A 182 16.16 -5.12 -15.92
N PHE A 183 17.46 -4.99 -15.62
CA PHE A 183 18.52 -5.34 -16.56
C PHE A 183 18.47 -6.83 -16.95
N MET A 184 18.31 -7.73 -15.98
CA MET A 184 18.22 -9.17 -16.24
C MET A 184 16.96 -9.56 -17.01
N ALA A 185 15.83 -8.88 -16.77
CA ALA A 185 14.62 -9.06 -17.55
C ALA A 185 14.83 -8.66 -19.02
N ALA A 186 15.48 -7.51 -19.26
CA ALA A 186 15.84 -7.09 -20.62
C ALA A 186 16.83 -8.08 -21.28
N HIS A 187 17.85 -8.53 -20.55
CA HIS A 187 18.83 -9.51 -21.02
C HIS A 187 18.15 -10.81 -21.45
N THR A 188 17.37 -11.42 -20.56
CA THR A 188 16.69 -12.71 -20.84
C THR A 188 15.68 -12.59 -21.98
N ALA A 189 14.93 -11.50 -22.07
CA ALA A 189 14.01 -11.25 -23.19
C ALA A 189 14.74 -11.08 -24.53
N ALA A 190 15.88 -10.39 -24.54
CA ALA A 190 16.71 -10.20 -25.73
C ALA A 190 17.40 -11.51 -26.16
N SER A 191 17.97 -12.26 -25.22
CA SER A 191 18.60 -13.57 -25.47
C SER A 191 17.60 -14.60 -26.01
N ALA A 192 16.34 -14.53 -25.58
CA ALA A 192 15.27 -15.38 -26.10
C ALA A 192 14.77 -14.95 -27.50
N GLY A 193 15.13 -13.76 -27.99
CA GLY A 193 14.65 -13.22 -29.27
C GLY A 193 13.14 -12.92 -29.31
N THR A 194 12.49 -12.87 -28.15
CA THR A 194 11.02 -12.71 -28.04
C THR A 194 10.60 -11.26 -27.87
N GLY A 195 11.53 -10.36 -27.52
CA GLY A 195 11.24 -8.96 -27.25
C GLY A 195 10.19 -8.79 -26.14
N PHE A 196 9.41 -7.71 -26.19
CA PHE A 196 8.31 -7.46 -25.25
C PHE A 196 7.01 -8.15 -25.67
N ASN A 197 7.04 -9.47 -25.88
CA ASN A 197 5.86 -10.28 -26.18
C ASN A 197 5.59 -11.31 -25.08
N PRO A 198 4.75 -10.98 -24.08
CA PRO A 198 4.46 -11.87 -22.94
C PRO A 198 3.93 -13.26 -23.32
N ILE A 199 3.27 -13.39 -24.48
CA ILE A 199 2.72 -14.66 -24.95
C ILE A 199 3.84 -15.62 -25.38
N GLY A 200 4.98 -15.09 -25.87
CA GLY A 200 6.12 -15.88 -26.33
C GLY A 200 7.18 -16.15 -25.26
N TRP A 201 7.04 -15.60 -24.05
CA TRP A 201 8.06 -15.68 -23.02
C TRP A 201 8.18 -17.07 -22.39
N GLY A 202 9.40 -17.57 -22.33
CA GLY A 202 9.75 -18.78 -21.58
C GLY A 202 9.81 -18.53 -20.07
N ALA A 203 9.97 -19.61 -19.30
CA ALA A 203 9.99 -19.57 -17.84
C ALA A 203 11.09 -18.65 -17.28
N GLU A 204 12.25 -18.56 -17.95
CA GLU A 204 13.36 -17.71 -17.53
C GLU A 204 13.03 -16.22 -17.63
N VAL A 205 12.42 -15.79 -18.75
CA VAL A 205 11.96 -14.40 -18.93
C VAL A 205 10.84 -14.07 -17.94
N TRP A 206 9.92 -15.01 -17.70
CA TRP A 206 8.89 -14.83 -16.69
C TRP A 206 9.45 -14.70 -15.27
N LEU A 207 10.48 -15.47 -14.92
CA LEU A 207 11.12 -15.39 -13.61
C LEU A 207 11.71 -14.00 -13.37
N THR A 208 12.50 -13.47 -14.30
CA THR A 208 13.12 -12.15 -14.17
C THR A 208 12.08 -11.02 -14.15
N MET A 209 11.02 -11.12 -14.96
CA MET A 209 9.90 -10.17 -14.96
C MET A 209 9.10 -10.20 -13.64
N ILE A 210 8.87 -11.39 -13.08
CA ILE A 210 8.20 -11.54 -11.78
C ILE A 210 9.08 -10.96 -10.65
N LEU A 211 10.38 -11.22 -10.67
CA LEU A 211 11.32 -10.65 -9.69
C LEU A 211 11.36 -9.12 -9.77
N LEU A 212 11.34 -8.55 -10.97
CA LEU A 212 11.19 -7.10 -11.18
C LEU A 212 9.86 -6.59 -10.60
N GLY A 213 8.75 -7.29 -10.85
CA GLY A 213 7.45 -6.96 -10.27
C GLY A 213 7.44 -7.01 -8.74
N ILE A 214 8.10 -8.01 -8.15
CA ILE A 214 8.27 -8.15 -6.69
C ILE A 214 9.14 -7.01 -6.15
N ALA A 215 10.22 -6.63 -6.83
CA ALA A 215 11.08 -5.50 -6.44
C ALA A 215 10.31 -4.17 -6.45
N LEU A 216 9.49 -3.93 -7.48
CA LEU A 216 8.58 -2.78 -7.55
C LEU A 216 7.54 -2.82 -6.42
N ALA A 217 6.92 -3.98 -6.16
CA ALA A 217 5.99 -4.13 -5.05
C ALA A 217 6.65 -3.81 -3.70
N HIS A 218 7.88 -4.29 -3.48
CA HIS A 218 8.65 -3.97 -2.27
C HIS A 218 8.99 -2.47 -2.17
N GLN A 219 9.29 -1.80 -3.28
CA GLN A 219 9.58 -0.36 -3.31
C GLN A 219 8.41 0.51 -2.82
N PHE A 220 7.17 0.09 -3.10
CA PHE A 220 5.96 0.81 -2.68
C PHE A 220 5.37 0.34 -1.35
N THR A 221 5.59 -0.92 -0.97
CA THR A 221 5.10 -1.45 0.31
C THR A 221 6.07 -1.20 1.47
N GLY A 222 7.36 -1.02 1.19
CA GLY A 222 8.39 -0.66 2.16
C GLY A 222 8.90 -1.83 3.02
N PRO A 223 9.72 -1.55 4.05
CA PRO A 223 10.42 -2.57 4.85
C PRO A 223 9.53 -3.49 5.70
N GLY A 224 8.35 -3.03 6.11
CA GLY A 224 7.52 -3.69 7.14
C GLY A 224 8.07 -3.58 8.57
N PHE A 225 7.29 -4.03 9.56
CA PHE A 225 7.62 -3.89 10.98
C PHE A 225 8.90 -4.62 11.43
N TYR A 226 9.16 -5.82 10.89
CA TYR A 226 10.31 -6.67 11.25
C TYR A 226 11.65 -6.21 10.65
N ALA A 227 11.69 -5.05 10.00
CA ALA A 227 12.92 -4.53 9.41
C ALA A 227 13.81 -3.89 10.45
N VAL A 228 15.13 -3.98 10.26
CA VAL A 228 16.10 -3.29 11.14
C VAL A 228 15.92 -1.76 11.06
N ASP A 229 15.42 -1.25 9.93
CA ASP A 229 15.12 0.18 9.73
C ASP A 229 13.67 0.59 10.07
N SER A 230 12.86 -0.29 10.68
CA SER A 230 11.43 -0.06 10.87
C SER A 230 11.08 1.09 11.83
N GLY A 231 12.03 1.50 12.68
CA GLY A 231 11.90 2.61 13.63
C GLY A 231 12.06 4.00 13.03
N ARG A 232 12.58 4.13 11.79
CA ARG A 232 12.94 5.44 11.22
C ARG A 232 11.78 6.05 10.42
N GLY A 233 11.56 7.35 10.58
CA GLY A 233 10.41 8.07 10.00
C GLY A 233 10.34 8.02 8.47
N TRP A 234 11.50 7.93 7.79
CA TRP A 234 11.59 7.75 6.34
C TRP A 234 11.00 6.43 5.85
N ALA A 235 10.87 5.43 6.72
CA ALA A 235 10.38 4.11 6.36
C ALA A 235 8.84 4.00 6.41
N ARG A 236 8.17 4.89 7.17
CA ARG A 236 6.71 4.80 7.42
C ARG A 236 5.86 5.77 6.59
N ARG A 237 6.46 6.80 5.98
CA ARG A 237 5.73 7.82 5.20
C ARG A 237 6.38 8.19 3.84
N PRO A 238 6.77 7.23 2.99
CA PRO A 238 7.45 7.54 1.75
C PRO A 238 6.45 7.87 0.62
N LEU A 239 5.77 9.03 0.69
CA LEU A 239 4.82 9.38 -0.38
C LEU A 239 5.55 9.77 -1.67
N ALA A 240 6.50 10.70 -1.62
CA ALA A 240 7.25 11.12 -2.81
C ALA A 240 8.52 10.29 -3.04
N SER A 241 9.20 9.86 -1.98
CA SER A 241 10.51 9.19 -2.10
C SER A 241 10.42 7.84 -2.80
N SER A 242 9.38 7.03 -2.54
CA SER A 242 9.24 5.72 -3.20
C SER A 242 9.10 5.83 -4.72
N TRP A 243 8.39 6.86 -5.21
CA TRP A 243 8.31 7.14 -6.65
C TRP A 243 9.65 7.56 -7.22
N ILE A 244 10.38 8.43 -6.53
CA ILE A 244 11.72 8.87 -6.97
C ILE A 244 12.66 7.66 -7.09
N PHE A 245 12.72 6.81 -6.07
CA PHE A 245 13.58 5.62 -6.10
C PHE A 245 13.11 4.57 -7.12
N ALA A 246 11.81 4.39 -7.32
CA ALA A 246 11.30 3.52 -8.39
C ALA A 246 11.75 4.01 -9.77
N VAL A 247 11.59 5.30 -10.05
CA VAL A 247 12.00 5.92 -11.32
C VAL A 247 13.52 5.84 -11.49
N LEU A 248 14.29 6.12 -10.44
CA LEU A 248 15.74 5.99 -10.47
C LEU A 248 16.19 4.55 -10.71
N GLY A 249 15.49 3.55 -10.16
CA GLY A 249 15.80 2.14 -10.38
C GLY A 249 15.56 1.73 -11.83
N ILE A 250 14.43 2.15 -12.41
CA ILE A 250 14.12 1.92 -13.83
C ILE A 250 15.12 2.65 -14.73
N ALA A 251 15.45 3.90 -14.40
CA ALA A 251 16.45 4.67 -15.12
C ALA A 251 17.84 4.00 -15.03
N ALA A 252 18.23 3.50 -13.87
CA ALA A 252 19.47 2.76 -13.69
C ALA A 252 19.50 1.48 -14.53
N ALA A 253 18.41 0.70 -14.59
CA ALA A 253 18.32 -0.45 -15.51
C ALA A 253 18.50 -0.03 -16.96
N ALA A 254 17.84 1.05 -17.40
CA ALA A 254 17.96 1.57 -18.75
C ALA A 254 19.37 2.09 -19.06
N LEU A 255 20.04 2.73 -18.11
CA LEU A 255 21.43 3.18 -18.23
C LEU A 255 22.38 1.98 -18.30
N MET A 256 22.20 0.96 -17.45
CA MET A 256 22.97 -0.29 -17.51
C MET A 256 22.79 -0.97 -18.87
N TRP A 257 21.58 -0.96 -19.43
CA TRP A 257 21.33 -1.47 -20.76
C TRP A 257 22.07 -0.64 -21.83
N TRP A 258 21.81 0.67 -21.88
CA TRP A 258 22.36 1.56 -22.90
C TRP A 258 23.90 1.54 -22.91
N PHE A 259 24.50 1.74 -21.74
CA PHE A 259 25.96 1.82 -21.61
C PHE A 259 26.62 0.46 -21.56
N GLY A 260 26.00 -0.55 -20.92
CA GLY A 260 26.62 -1.85 -20.75
C GLY A 260 26.54 -2.72 -22.00
N THR A 261 25.40 -2.71 -22.70
CA THR A 261 25.23 -3.50 -23.94
C THR A 261 25.79 -2.79 -25.16
N GLY A 262 25.65 -1.46 -25.23
CA GLY A 262 25.89 -0.68 -26.45
C GLY A 262 24.76 -0.82 -27.48
N ILE A 263 23.64 -1.45 -27.11
CA ILE A 263 22.47 -1.69 -27.96
C ILE A 263 21.39 -0.67 -27.60
N ASN A 264 20.85 0.02 -28.60
CA ASN A 264 19.73 0.93 -28.39
C ASN A 264 18.44 0.14 -28.08
N PRO A 265 17.80 0.34 -26.91
CA PRO A 265 16.59 -0.38 -26.50
C PRO A 265 15.34 -0.04 -27.32
N ILE A 266 15.38 1.00 -28.18
CA ILE A 266 14.26 1.50 -28.99
C ILE A 266 14.51 1.32 -30.50
N ALA A 267 15.61 0.69 -30.89
CA ALA A 267 15.96 0.45 -32.30
C ALA A 267 15.30 -0.82 -32.86
#